data_AF-W4RXV8-F1
#
_entry.id   AF-W4RXV8-F1
#
_cell.length_a   1.000
_cell.length_b   1.000
_cell.length_c   1.000
_cell.angle_alpha   90.00
_cell.angle_beta   90.00
_cell.angle_gamma   90.00
#
_symmetry.space_group_name_H-M   'P 1'
#
loop_
_entity.id
_entity.type
_entity.pdbx_description
1 polymer ?
#
loop_
_entity_poly.entity_id
_entity_poly.type
_entity_poly.pdbx_seq_one_letter_code
_entity_poly.pdbx_strand_id
1 'polypeptide(L)'
;MSKAKTAAKPGRTKTFSGTLPRGIKASQAVSSVAGVTLRTDGQLRWEARIRRSLNGQALKFPLVRYPIDPKASPNTEHHIDAARLMAEAYVRREHASLELRQTPYAHTAEAWTFGDLLRRFVQEIDDGLIKHASVRTDQSNAYLFLGGGKGLGLSQTGLPHLTRKLAKDLTQDDFLGRHAGSFVNAYIKVKRDGTTLPMAQGSKKRALTTIRNLFRIAHENWQIDLRSPIKSLKSLNSDDARDRTLTEEEWNAIVAQLDAGRTDPATADVIRFARMTAARRSECVKLDWADINFKKKTARLRETKAKNGKYNERVIPLTSEPLALIAARFEASETKKGPVFVTSRGKRIRADTVTQAWDRVRGQIA
;
A
#
# COMPACT_ATOMS: atom_id res chain seq x y z
N MET A 1 -23.88 -28.14 36.60
CA MET A 1 -24.44 -28.80 35.39
C MET A 1 -23.65 -28.37 34.17
N SER A 2 -22.76 -29.25 33.70
CA SER A 2 -21.91 -29.03 32.52
C SER A 2 -22.79 -29.04 31.26
N LYS A 3 -22.86 -27.92 30.52
CA LYS A 3 -23.58 -27.87 29.24
C LYS A 3 -22.91 -28.86 28.28
N ALA A 4 -23.68 -29.85 27.83
CA ALA A 4 -23.25 -30.85 26.87
C ALA A 4 -22.66 -30.17 25.61
N LYS A 5 -21.42 -30.58 25.28
CA LYS A 5 -20.70 -30.17 24.07
C LYS A 5 -21.50 -30.55 22.83
N THR A 6 -22.16 -29.59 22.20
CA THR A 6 -22.87 -29.83 20.94
C THR A 6 -21.84 -29.96 19.81
N ALA A 7 -21.55 -31.19 19.39
CA ALA A 7 -20.70 -31.47 18.24
C ALA A 7 -21.28 -30.82 16.98
N ALA A 8 -20.41 -30.19 16.19
CA ALA A 8 -20.81 -29.44 15.00
C ALA A 8 -21.27 -30.38 13.88
N LYS A 9 -22.55 -30.28 13.44
CA LYS A 9 -23.12 -31.13 12.37
C LYS A 9 -22.22 -31.13 11.10
N PRO A 10 -21.90 -32.29 10.49
CA PRO A 10 -21.14 -32.33 9.25
C PRO A 10 -21.93 -31.66 8.11
N GLY A 11 -21.25 -30.85 7.29
CA GLY A 11 -21.89 -30.19 6.15
C GLY A 11 -22.22 -31.18 5.02
N ARG A 12 -23.20 -30.84 4.16
CA ARG A 12 -23.54 -31.64 2.98
C ARG A 12 -22.49 -31.49 1.88
N THR A 13 -22.02 -32.60 1.33
CA THR A 13 -21.22 -32.68 0.10
C THR A 13 -22.10 -32.23 -1.08
N LYS A 14 -21.62 -31.30 -1.90
CA LYS A 14 -22.37 -30.78 -3.07
C LYS A 14 -21.93 -31.48 -4.34
N THR A 15 -22.87 -31.85 -5.20
CA THR A 15 -22.63 -32.21 -6.59
C THR A 15 -22.28 -30.95 -7.40
N PHE A 16 -21.33 -31.05 -8.35
CA PHE A 16 -21.01 -29.94 -9.24
C PHE A 16 -22.14 -29.71 -10.24
N SER A 17 -22.58 -28.45 -10.40
CA SER A 17 -23.58 -28.04 -11.39
C SER A 17 -22.99 -26.94 -12.29
N GLY A 18 -22.58 -27.28 -13.52
CA GLY A 18 -22.02 -26.33 -14.48
C GLY A 18 -21.32 -26.98 -15.66
N THR A 19 -20.83 -26.16 -16.61
CA THR A 19 -20.00 -26.63 -17.74
C THR A 19 -18.53 -26.66 -17.30
N LEU A 20 -17.85 -27.79 -17.54
CA LEU A 20 -16.43 -27.96 -17.21
C LEU A 20 -15.52 -27.55 -18.38
N PRO A 21 -14.37 -26.92 -18.11
CA PRO A 21 -13.36 -26.67 -19.14
C PRO A 21 -12.84 -27.98 -19.76
N ARG A 22 -12.42 -27.90 -21.03
CA ARG A 22 -11.88 -29.04 -21.77
C ARG A 22 -10.68 -29.65 -21.04
N GLY A 23 -10.67 -30.97 -20.84
CA GLY A 23 -9.61 -31.71 -20.16
C GLY A 23 -9.88 -32.06 -18.69
N ILE A 24 -10.96 -31.52 -18.08
CA ILE A 24 -11.34 -31.81 -16.69
C ILE A 24 -12.50 -32.80 -16.66
N LYS A 25 -12.32 -33.92 -15.96
CA LYS A 25 -13.37 -34.94 -15.79
C LYS A 25 -14.35 -34.54 -14.68
N ALA A 26 -15.62 -34.95 -14.80
CA ALA A 26 -16.63 -34.69 -13.77
C ALA A 26 -16.23 -35.24 -12.38
N SER A 27 -15.53 -36.38 -12.33
CA SER A 27 -15.01 -36.96 -11.08
C SER A 27 -13.93 -36.11 -10.40
N GLN A 28 -13.21 -35.28 -11.17
CA GLN A 28 -12.22 -34.34 -10.64
C GLN A 28 -12.85 -33.04 -10.15
N ALA A 29 -14.11 -32.77 -10.51
CA ALA A 29 -14.81 -31.53 -10.19
C ALA A 29 -15.61 -31.57 -8.87
N VAL A 30 -15.51 -32.67 -8.12
CA VAL A 30 -16.21 -32.88 -6.84
C VAL A 30 -15.19 -33.04 -5.70
N SER A 31 -15.53 -32.50 -4.54
CA SER A 31 -14.77 -32.67 -3.30
C SER A 31 -15.60 -33.47 -2.29
N SER A 32 -14.92 -34.28 -1.48
CA SER A 32 -15.50 -35.05 -0.39
C SER A 32 -15.79 -34.21 0.87
N VAL A 33 -15.21 -33.01 0.97
CA VAL A 33 -15.28 -32.16 2.15
C VAL A 33 -16.27 -31.02 1.95
N ALA A 34 -17.23 -30.90 2.88
CA ALA A 34 -18.20 -29.84 2.83
C ALA A 34 -17.55 -28.45 2.92
N GLY A 35 -17.96 -27.53 2.04
CA GLY A 35 -17.41 -26.18 1.97
C GLY A 35 -16.26 -26.02 0.96
N VAL A 36 -15.79 -27.11 0.34
CA VAL A 36 -14.85 -27.06 -0.78
C VAL A 36 -15.62 -27.16 -2.09
N THR A 37 -15.53 -26.11 -2.93
CA THR A 37 -16.30 -26.02 -4.18
C THR A 37 -15.44 -25.55 -5.35
N LEU A 38 -15.53 -26.23 -6.49
CA LEU A 38 -14.90 -25.79 -7.73
C LEU A 38 -15.66 -24.61 -8.31
N ARG A 39 -14.93 -23.59 -8.74
CA ARG A 39 -15.44 -22.40 -9.40
C ARG A 39 -14.88 -22.29 -10.80
N THR A 40 -15.78 -22.11 -11.76
CA THR A 40 -15.46 -21.92 -13.19
C THR A 40 -15.75 -20.48 -13.64
N ASP A 41 -16.17 -19.58 -12.74
CA ASP A 41 -16.40 -18.17 -13.02
C ASP A 41 -15.07 -17.39 -13.02
N GLY A 42 -14.63 -16.92 -14.19
CA GLY A 42 -13.32 -16.26 -14.34
C GLY A 42 -12.16 -17.25 -14.29
N GLN A 43 -11.18 -17.03 -13.40
CA GLN A 43 -10.07 -17.97 -13.23
C GLN A 43 -10.56 -19.25 -12.51
N LEU A 44 -10.34 -20.40 -13.16
CA LEU A 44 -10.64 -21.72 -12.62
C LEU A 44 -9.93 -21.93 -11.28
N ARG A 45 -10.67 -22.30 -10.23
CA ARG A 45 -10.13 -22.40 -8.86
C ARG A 45 -10.99 -23.26 -7.94
N TRP A 46 -10.39 -23.85 -6.91
CA TRP A 46 -11.13 -24.35 -5.75
C TRP A 46 -11.33 -23.23 -4.72
N GLU A 47 -12.53 -23.14 -4.16
CA GLU A 47 -12.84 -22.27 -3.03
C GLU A 47 -13.09 -23.11 -1.78
N ALA A 48 -12.35 -22.85 -0.71
CA ALA A 48 -12.59 -23.40 0.62
C ALA A 48 -13.32 -22.36 1.47
N ARG A 49 -14.60 -22.61 1.75
CA ARG A 49 -15.47 -21.72 2.52
C ARG A 49 -16.05 -22.43 3.72
N ILE A 50 -15.63 -22.00 4.90
CA ILE A 50 -16.13 -22.53 6.17
C ILE A 50 -17.20 -21.60 6.73
N ARG A 51 -18.37 -22.16 7.04
CA ARG A 51 -19.47 -21.46 7.71
C ARG A 51 -19.77 -22.19 9.00
N ARG A 52 -19.39 -21.61 10.13
CA ARG A 52 -19.62 -22.17 11.47
C ARG A 52 -20.02 -21.06 12.44
N SER A 53 -20.70 -21.44 13.49
CA SER A 53 -21.01 -20.59 14.64
C SER A 53 -20.58 -21.30 15.90
N LEU A 54 -20.09 -20.55 16.88
CA LEU A 54 -19.74 -21.03 18.22
C LEU A 54 -20.43 -20.12 19.22
N ASN A 55 -21.13 -20.71 20.21
CA ASN A 55 -21.86 -19.97 21.25
C ASN A 55 -22.82 -18.89 20.69
N GLY A 56 -23.47 -19.16 19.56
CA GLY A 56 -24.40 -18.21 18.92
C GLY A 56 -23.75 -17.12 18.07
N GLN A 57 -22.41 -16.99 18.10
CA GLN A 57 -21.68 -16.05 17.27
C GLN A 57 -21.16 -16.73 15.99
N ALA A 58 -21.39 -16.12 14.83
CA ALA A 58 -20.83 -16.59 13.57
C ALA A 58 -19.30 -16.41 13.57
N LEU A 59 -18.57 -17.51 13.37
CA LEU A 59 -17.13 -17.50 13.24
C LEU A 59 -16.75 -17.04 11.83
N LYS A 60 -15.83 -16.08 11.74
CA LYS A 60 -15.34 -15.55 10.46
C LYS A 60 -14.09 -16.30 10.01
N PHE A 61 -14.21 -17.08 8.95
CA PHE A 61 -13.07 -17.73 8.29
C PHE A 61 -12.70 -16.96 7.02
N PRO A 62 -11.41 -16.86 6.67
CA PRO A 62 -11.03 -16.35 5.36
C PRO A 62 -11.56 -17.30 4.27
N LEU A 63 -12.03 -16.73 3.16
CA LEU A 63 -12.31 -17.51 1.96
C LEU A 63 -10.96 -17.80 1.30
N VAL A 64 -10.52 -19.05 1.31
CA VAL A 64 -9.25 -19.44 0.69
C VAL A 64 -9.53 -19.95 -0.72
N ARG A 65 -8.77 -19.43 -1.69
CA ARG A 65 -8.88 -19.77 -3.10
C ARG A 65 -7.60 -20.48 -3.54
N TYR A 66 -7.75 -21.58 -4.27
CA TYR A 66 -6.66 -22.36 -4.83
C TYR A 66 -6.79 -22.32 -6.35
N PRO A 67 -6.06 -21.41 -7.02
CA PRO A 67 -6.11 -21.26 -8.46
C PRO A 67 -5.62 -22.53 -9.17
N ILE A 68 -6.26 -22.83 -10.30
CA ILE A 68 -5.94 -23.99 -11.13
C ILE A 68 -5.41 -23.49 -12.47
N ASP A 69 -4.31 -24.06 -12.93
CA ASP A 69 -3.85 -23.97 -14.30
C ASP A 69 -4.27 -25.26 -15.03
N PRO A 70 -5.15 -25.19 -16.05
CA PRO A 70 -5.57 -26.36 -16.82
C PRO A 70 -4.42 -27.12 -17.49
N LYS A 71 -3.26 -26.49 -17.66
CA LYS A 71 -2.06 -27.08 -18.28
C LYS A 71 -1.04 -27.57 -17.25
N ALA A 72 -1.28 -27.40 -15.95
CA ALA A 72 -0.37 -27.87 -14.93
C ALA A 72 -0.23 -29.40 -14.99
N SER A 73 0.99 -29.89 -14.81
CA SER A 73 1.26 -31.32 -14.69
C SER A 73 0.66 -31.89 -13.40
N PRO A 74 0.30 -33.19 -13.38
CA PRO A 74 -0.10 -33.87 -12.15
C PRO A 74 0.92 -33.65 -11.02
N ASN A 75 0.44 -33.52 -9.79
CA ASN A 75 1.21 -33.25 -8.56
C ASN A 75 1.83 -31.85 -8.43
N THR A 76 1.59 -30.93 -9.37
CA THR A 76 1.93 -29.52 -9.20
C THR A 76 0.85 -28.79 -8.40
N GLU A 77 1.20 -27.76 -7.62
CA GLU A 77 0.27 -26.98 -6.77
C GLU A 77 -1.02 -26.52 -7.50
N HIS A 78 -0.86 -26.06 -8.74
CA HIS A 78 -1.96 -25.55 -9.57
C HIS A 78 -2.71 -26.62 -10.37
N HIS A 79 -2.36 -27.91 -10.21
CA HIS A 79 -3.13 -28.99 -10.80
C HIS A 79 -4.47 -29.16 -10.06
N ILE A 80 -5.55 -29.46 -10.79
CA ILE A 80 -6.91 -29.50 -10.23
C ILE A 80 -7.03 -30.42 -9.00
N ASP A 81 -6.42 -31.60 -9.03
CA ASP A 81 -6.47 -32.57 -7.93
C ASP A 81 -5.62 -32.13 -6.74
N ALA A 82 -4.44 -31.55 -6.98
CA ALA A 82 -3.58 -31.03 -5.92
C ALA A 82 -4.25 -29.84 -5.22
N ALA A 83 -4.78 -28.89 -6.00
CA ALA A 83 -5.56 -27.76 -5.52
C ALA A 83 -6.79 -28.20 -4.71
N ARG A 84 -7.50 -29.24 -5.15
CA ARG A 84 -8.60 -29.85 -4.37
C ARG A 84 -8.10 -30.38 -3.03
N LEU A 85 -7.05 -31.19 -3.04
CA LEU A 85 -6.50 -31.80 -1.82
C LEU A 85 -6.03 -30.75 -0.81
N MET A 86 -5.40 -29.67 -1.27
CA MET A 86 -5.03 -28.54 -0.42
C MET A 86 -6.25 -27.82 0.19
N ALA A 87 -7.30 -27.60 -0.61
CA ALA A 87 -8.54 -27.00 -0.12
C ALA A 87 -9.23 -27.89 0.91
N GLU A 88 -9.29 -29.21 0.68
CA GLU A 88 -9.81 -30.19 1.63
C GLU A 88 -8.98 -30.23 2.92
N ALA A 89 -7.65 -30.27 2.81
CA ALA A 89 -6.74 -30.27 3.96
C ALA A 89 -6.92 -29.00 4.81
N TYR A 90 -7.08 -27.83 4.17
CA TYR A 90 -7.40 -26.59 4.87
C TYR A 90 -8.69 -26.70 5.69
N VAL A 91 -9.79 -27.14 5.07
CA VAL A 91 -11.08 -27.26 5.77
C VAL A 91 -11.00 -28.28 6.90
N ARG A 92 -10.37 -29.45 6.69
CA ARG A 92 -10.18 -30.47 7.73
C ARG A 92 -9.37 -29.92 8.90
N ARG A 93 -8.29 -29.18 8.64
CA ARG A 93 -7.45 -28.56 9.68
C ARG A 93 -8.22 -27.56 10.53
N GLU A 94 -9.03 -26.71 9.89
CA GLU A 94 -9.87 -25.75 10.61
C GLU A 94 -10.91 -26.46 11.49
N HIS A 95 -11.53 -27.53 10.99
CA HIS A 95 -12.45 -28.35 11.78
C HIS A 95 -11.77 -29.02 12.98
N ALA A 96 -10.62 -29.65 12.77
CA ALA A 96 -9.85 -30.28 13.86
C ALA A 96 -9.46 -29.25 14.94
N SER A 97 -9.10 -28.02 14.54
CA SER A 97 -8.80 -26.94 15.49
C SER A 97 -10.02 -26.51 16.30
N LEU A 98 -11.19 -26.40 15.67
CA LEU A 98 -12.44 -26.08 16.36
C LEU A 98 -12.83 -27.17 17.37
N GLU A 99 -12.64 -28.44 17.01
CA GLU A 99 -12.94 -29.58 17.90
C GLU A 99 -12.01 -29.61 19.11
N LEU A 100 -10.71 -29.40 18.88
CA LEU A 100 -9.70 -29.47 19.94
C LEU A 100 -9.71 -28.24 20.85
N ARG A 101 -9.82 -27.03 20.27
CA ARG A 101 -9.50 -25.77 20.95
C ARG A 101 -10.67 -24.80 21.02
N GLN A 102 -11.78 -25.10 20.34
CA GLN A 102 -12.90 -24.18 20.12
C GLN A 102 -12.52 -22.87 19.40
N THR A 103 -11.37 -22.86 18.72
CA THR A 103 -10.88 -21.70 17.97
C THR A 103 -10.48 -22.15 16.56
N PRO A 104 -10.90 -21.44 15.50
CA PRO A 104 -10.41 -21.66 14.14
C PRO A 104 -8.89 -21.71 14.09
N TYR A 105 -8.30 -22.59 13.28
CA TYR A 105 -6.85 -22.60 13.10
C TYR A 105 -6.40 -21.27 12.51
N ALA A 106 -7.15 -20.71 11.56
CA ALA A 106 -6.91 -19.39 10.98
C ALA A 106 -6.93 -18.23 11.99
N HIS A 107 -7.42 -18.43 13.21
CA HIS A 107 -7.37 -17.43 14.29
C HIS A 107 -6.19 -17.64 15.24
N THR A 108 -5.37 -18.68 15.04
CA THR A 108 -4.20 -18.94 15.88
C THR A 108 -2.91 -18.44 15.26
N ALA A 109 -1.93 -18.18 16.12
CA ALA A 109 -0.64 -17.60 15.74
C ALA A 109 0.21 -18.55 14.88
N GLU A 110 -0.01 -19.87 15.00
CA GLU A 110 0.70 -20.91 14.26
C GLU A 110 0.28 -21.03 12.80
N ALA A 111 -0.90 -20.50 12.46
CA ALA A 111 -1.47 -20.70 11.13
C ALA A 111 -0.87 -19.80 10.05
N TRP A 112 -0.07 -18.81 10.45
CA TRP A 112 0.36 -17.74 9.57
C TRP A 112 1.88 -17.57 9.63
N THR A 113 2.52 -17.61 8.47
CA THR A 113 3.84 -17.01 8.31
C THR A 113 3.71 -15.49 8.22
N PHE A 114 4.81 -14.78 8.42
CA PHE A 114 4.84 -13.33 8.18
C PHE A 114 4.48 -12.98 6.73
N GLY A 115 4.95 -13.79 5.78
CA GLY A 115 4.63 -13.66 4.35
C GLY A 115 3.12 -13.81 4.09
N ASP A 116 2.45 -14.74 4.76
CA ASP A 116 1.01 -14.95 4.60
C ASP A 116 0.21 -13.74 5.10
N LEU A 117 0.58 -13.18 6.25
CA LEU A 117 -0.03 -11.95 6.76
C LEU A 117 0.14 -10.79 5.77
N LEU A 118 1.35 -10.60 5.23
CA LEU A 118 1.64 -9.57 4.24
C LEU A 118 0.82 -9.74 2.95
N ARG A 119 0.73 -10.96 2.41
CA ARG A 119 -0.05 -11.23 1.19
C ARG A 119 -1.53 -10.99 1.43
N ARG A 120 -2.08 -11.45 2.56
CA ARG A 120 -3.47 -11.17 2.93
C ARG A 120 -3.72 -9.66 3.08
N PHE A 121 -2.79 -8.95 3.71
CA PHE A 121 -2.90 -7.49 3.87
C PHE A 121 -2.95 -6.76 2.54
N VAL A 122 -2.05 -7.11 1.62
CA VAL A 122 -2.03 -6.56 0.26
C VAL A 122 -3.33 -6.89 -0.48
N GLN A 123 -3.79 -8.15 -0.42
CA GLN A 123 -5.04 -8.57 -1.06
C GLN A 123 -6.24 -7.79 -0.53
N GLU A 124 -6.37 -7.64 0.79
CA GLU A 124 -7.47 -6.88 1.39
C GLU A 124 -7.40 -5.38 1.07
N ILE A 125 -6.21 -4.82 0.82
CA ILE A 125 -6.05 -3.47 0.27
C ILE A 125 -6.55 -3.41 -1.17
N ASP A 126 -6.15 -4.36 -2.02
CA ASP A 126 -6.53 -4.41 -3.43
C ASP A 126 -8.03 -4.64 -3.62
N ASP A 127 -8.64 -5.47 -2.77
CA ASP A 127 -10.09 -5.70 -2.70
C ASP A 127 -10.84 -4.49 -2.11
N GLY A 128 -10.12 -3.47 -1.63
CA GLY A 128 -10.70 -2.28 -1.01
C GLY A 128 -11.37 -2.56 0.35
N LEU A 129 -11.03 -3.65 1.02
CA LEU A 129 -11.51 -3.94 2.38
C LEU A 129 -10.77 -3.10 3.42
N ILE A 130 -9.50 -2.78 3.16
CA ILE A 130 -8.69 -1.88 3.99
C ILE A 130 -8.60 -0.52 3.30
N LYS A 131 -9.14 0.52 3.93
CA LYS A 131 -9.14 1.89 3.41
C LYS A 131 -8.65 2.88 4.46
N HIS A 132 -7.61 3.63 4.15
CA HIS A 132 -7.15 4.79 4.91
C HIS A 132 -6.22 5.67 4.05
N ALA A 133 -5.93 6.89 4.51
CA ALA A 133 -5.17 7.89 3.74
C ALA A 133 -3.77 7.43 3.29
N SER A 134 -3.13 6.51 4.04
CA SER A 134 -1.77 6.00 3.77
C SER A 134 -1.75 4.61 3.17
N VAL A 135 -2.88 4.08 2.71
CA VAL A 135 -3.00 2.67 2.29
C VAL A 135 -2.05 2.28 1.16
N ARG A 136 -1.82 3.19 0.19
CA ARG A 136 -0.87 2.95 -0.91
C ARG A 136 0.57 2.84 -0.43
N THR A 137 0.94 3.62 0.59
CA THR A 137 2.26 3.54 1.22
C THR A 137 2.41 2.23 1.96
N ASP A 138 1.38 1.82 2.70
CA ASP A 138 1.36 0.54 3.41
C ASP A 138 1.46 -0.64 2.44
N GLN A 139 0.74 -0.58 1.31
CA GLN A 139 0.85 -1.59 0.25
C GLN A 139 2.26 -1.67 -0.33
N SER A 140 2.86 -0.52 -0.68
CA SER A 140 4.24 -0.47 -1.18
C SER A 140 5.25 -1.00 -0.17
N ASN A 141 5.06 -0.70 1.11
CA ASN A 141 5.91 -1.20 2.18
C ASN A 141 5.70 -2.69 2.40
N ALA A 142 4.48 -3.23 2.26
CA ALA A 142 4.26 -4.67 2.34
C ALA A 142 4.98 -5.41 1.19
N TYR A 143 4.90 -4.88 -0.03
CA TYR A 143 5.65 -5.41 -1.18
C TYR A 143 7.16 -5.32 -1.02
N LEU A 144 7.68 -4.36 -0.26
CA LEU A 144 9.10 -4.29 0.09
C LEU A 144 9.57 -5.55 0.83
N PHE A 145 8.76 -6.11 1.73
CA PHE A 145 9.11 -7.35 2.43
C PHE A 145 8.91 -8.58 1.54
N LEU A 146 7.90 -8.56 0.67
CA LEU A 146 7.58 -9.69 -0.22
C LEU A 146 8.49 -9.79 -1.46
N GLY A 147 9.20 -8.72 -1.84
CA GLY A 147 9.98 -8.67 -3.08
C GLY A 147 9.13 -8.49 -4.34
N GLY A 148 7.99 -7.79 -4.23
CA GLY A 148 7.03 -7.61 -5.34
C GLY A 148 7.01 -6.19 -5.93
N GLY A 149 7.92 -5.31 -5.51
CA GLY A 149 7.95 -3.91 -5.94
C GLY A 149 8.72 -3.70 -7.24
N LYS A 150 8.35 -2.66 -8.00
CA LYS A 150 9.07 -2.24 -9.23
C LYS A 150 10.40 -1.49 -8.96
N GLY A 151 10.81 -1.41 -7.70
CA GLY A 151 12.03 -0.71 -7.27
C GLY A 151 13.30 -1.54 -7.55
N LEU A 152 14.40 -1.20 -6.88
CA LEU A 152 15.65 -1.97 -6.88
C LEU A 152 15.95 -2.46 -5.46
N GLY A 153 16.94 -3.35 -5.34
CA GLY A 153 17.38 -3.90 -4.06
C GLY A 153 16.25 -4.63 -3.35
N LEU A 154 16.00 -4.25 -2.10
CA LEU A 154 15.02 -4.92 -1.25
C LEU A 154 13.60 -4.96 -1.86
N SER A 155 13.23 -3.97 -2.68
CA SER A 155 11.92 -3.98 -3.34
C SER A 155 11.73 -5.15 -4.32
N GLN A 156 12.82 -5.67 -4.89
CA GLN A 156 12.82 -6.83 -5.79
C GLN A 156 13.12 -8.13 -5.06
N THR A 157 14.07 -8.12 -4.14
CA THR A 157 14.53 -9.36 -3.48
C THR A 157 13.66 -9.76 -2.29
N GLY A 158 13.00 -8.79 -1.65
CA GLY A 158 12.26 -9.01 -0.42
C GLY A 158 13.16 -9.46 0.75
N LEU A 159 12.52 -9.95 1.80
CA LEU A 159 13.15 -10.56 2.99
C LEU A 159 12.65 -11.99 3.15
N PRO A 160 13.11 -12.91 2.29
CA PRO A 160 12.59 -14.27 2.26
C PRO A 160 12.80 -15.02 3.59
N HIS A 161 13.87 -14.74 4.33
CA HIS A 161 14.08 -15.32 5.67
C HIS A 161 13.04 -14.86 6.69
N LEU A 162 12.59 -13.59 6.64
CA LEU A 162 11.53 -13.10 7.52
C LEU A 162 10.16 -13.61 7.07
N THR A 163 9.86 -13.55 5.77
CA THR A 163 8.54 -13.93 5.24
C THR A 163 8.21 -15.40 5.44
N ARG A 164 9.22 -16.29 5.49
CA ARG A 164 9.04 -17.73 5.78
C ARG A 164 8.86 -18.04 7.26
N LYS A 165 9.27 -17.14 8.16
CA LYS A 165 9.15 -17.34 9.61
C LYS A 165 7.67 -17.33 10.01
N LEU A 166 7.29 -18.16 10.99
CA LEU A 166 5.97 -18.06 11.59
C LEU A 166 5.79 -16.70 12.24
N ALA A 167 4.59 -16.13 12.12
CA ALA A 167 4.31 -14.80 12.65
C ALA A 167 4.52 -14.72 14.16
N LYS A 168 4.27 -15.82 14.88
CA LYS A 168 4.49 -15.94 16.32
C LYS A 168 5.96 -15.97 16.75
N ASP A 169 6.86 -16.37 15.85
CA ASP A 169 8.29 -16.52 16.14
C ASP A 169 9.07 -15.25 15.80
N LEU A 170 8.42 -14.26 15.16
CA LEU A 170 9.03 -12.96 14.92
C LEU A 170 9.33 -12.24 16.23
N THR A 171 10.50 -11.65 16.30
CA THR A 171 10.99 -10.90 17.46
C THR A 171 11.30 -9.46 17.05
N GLN A 172 11.56 -8.61 18.05
CA GLN A 172 12.01 -7.25 17.78
C GLN A 172 13.38 -7.22 17.08
N ASP A 173 14.24 -8.22 17.33
CA ASP A 173 15.59 -8.31 16.76
C ASP A 173 15.56 -8.55 15.25
N ASP A 174 14.59 -9.33 14.75
CA ASP A 174 14.37 -9.52 13.31
C ASP A 174 14.19 -8.19 12.54
N PHE A 175 13.69 -7.15 13.21
CA PHE A 175 13.42 -5.84 12.60
C PHE A 175 14.43 -4.77 12.98
N LEU A 176 14.80 -4.69 14.27
CA LEU A 176 15.60 -3.61 14.86
C LEU A 176 16.95 -4.08 15.39
N GLY A 177 17.32 -5.34 15.14
CA GLY A 177 18.57 -5.94 15.58
C GLY A 177 19.80 -5.27 14.96
N ARG A 178 20.97 -5.60 15.51
CA ARG A 178 22.26 -5.07 15.03
C ARG A 178 22.93 -5.96 13.97
N HIS A 179 22.32 -7.10 13.65
CA HIS A 179 22.84 -8.05 12.68
C HIS A 179 22.39 -7.71 11.24
N ALA A 180 23.17 -8.13 10.24
CA ALA A 180 22.92 -7.81 8.83
C ALA A 180 21.55 -8.28 8.31
N GLY A 181 21.04 -9.39 8.84
CA GLY A 181 19.73 -9.94 8.48
C GLY A 181 18.52 -9.18 9.04
N SER A 182 18.72 -8.23 9.95
CA SER A 182 17.61 -7.43 10.49
C SER A 182 17.10 -6.42 9.46
N PHE A 183 15.80 -6.11 9.48
CA PHE A 183 15.18 -5.20 8.51
C PHE A 183 15.91 -3.85 8.41
N VAL A 184 16.24 -3.22 9.54
CA VAL A 184 16.88 -1.89 9.53
C VAL A 184 18.25 -1.87 8.87
N ASN A 185 18.98 -2.99 8.88
CA ASN A 185 20.30 -3.09 8.27
C ASN A 185 20.23 -3.58 6.81
N ALA A 186 19.30 -4.49 6.50
CA ALA A 186 19.07 -4.96 5.14
C ALA A 186 18.41 -3.90 4.24
N TYR A 187 17.61 -2.99 4.81
CA TYR A 187 16.93 -1.97 4.03
C TYR A 187 17.88 -0.81 3.66
N ILE A 188 18.50 -0.93 2.49
CA ILE A 188 19.39 0.06 1.87
C ILE A 188 18.77 0.62 0.59
N LYS A 189 19.26 1.80 0.16
CA LYS A 189 18.84 2.42 -1.12
C LYS A 189 19.76 1.93 -2.23
N VAL A 190 19.19 1.30 -3.26
CA VAL A 190 19.91 0.88 -4.46
C VAL A 190 19.56 1.80 -5.62
N LYS A 191 20.59 2.35 -6.29
CA LYS A 191 20.44 3.20 -7.48
C LYS A 191 20.48 2.35 -8.76
N ARG A 192 20.09 2.96 -9.88
CA ARG A 192 20.05 2.31 -11.20
C ARG A 192 21.41 1.87 -11.71
N ASP A 193 22.46 2.56 -11.31
CA ASP A 193 23.87 2.24 -11.61
C ASP A 193 24.43 1.11 -10.71
N GLY A 194 23.59 0.52 -9.85
CA GLY A 194 24.00 -0.53 -8.90
C GLY A 194 24.60 0.00 -7.59
N THR A 195 24.89 1.30 -7.49
CA THR A 195 25.46 1.86 -6.26
C THR A 195 24.46 1.86 -5.11
N THR A 196 24.97 1.67 -3.89
CA THR A 196 24.15 1.57 -2.68
C THR A 196 24.41 2.73 -1.73
N LEU A 197 23.35 3.24 -1.10
CA LEU A 197 23.42 4.26 -0.06
C LEU A 197 22.63 3.82 1.18
N PRO A 198 23.00 4.30 2.38
CA PRO A 198 22.18 4.14 3.57
C PRO A 198 20.76 4.66 3.34
N MET A 199 19.75 3.88 3.73
CA MET A 199 18.37 4.34 3.69
C MET A 199 18.11 5.32 4.84
N ALA A 200 17.37 6.40 4.55
CA ALA A 200 16.95 7.38 5.55
C ALA A 200 16.15 6.73 6.69
N GLN A 201 16.40 7.16 7.93
CA GLN A 201 15.74 6.63 9.13
C GLN A 201 14.22 6.75 9.06
N GLY A 202 13.70 7.89 8.58
CA GLY A 202 12.27 8.09 8.35
C GLY A 202 11.65 7.07 7.38
N SER A 203 12.38 6.60 6.38
CA SER A 203 11.90 5.54 5.46
C SER A 203 11.84 4.17 6.14
N LYS A 204 12.87 3.82 6.91
CA LYS A 204 12.87 2.58 7.72
C LYS A 204 11.71 2.58 8.72
N LYS A 205 11.54 3.69 9.44
CA LYS A 205 10.46 3.89 10.41
C LYS A 205 9.07 3.77 9.77
N ARG A 206 8.85 4.33 8.58
CA ARG A 206 7.57 4.20 7.85
C ARG A 206 7.25 2.74 7.52
N ALA A 207 8.23 1.99 6.99
CA ALA A 207 8.04 0.58 6.68
C ALA A 207 7.70 -0.24 7.93
N LEU A 208 8.40 -0.01 9.05
CA LEU A 208 8.09 -0.68 10.32
C LEU A 208 6.76 -0.23 10.94
N THR A 209 6.32 1.00 10.68
CA THR A 209 4.98 1.47 11.08
C THR A 209 3.91 0.70 10.33
N THR A 210 4.10 0.42 9.04
CA THR A 210 3.22 -0.47 8.27
C THR A 210 3.17 -1.87 8.89
N ILE A 211 4.30 -2.43 9.33
CA ILE A 211 4.31 -3.75 9.99
C ILE A 211 3.54 -3.72 11.31
N ARG A 212 3.69 -2.67 12.14
CA ARG A 212 2.86 -2.51 13.34
C ARG A 212 1.37 -2.41 13.00
N ASN A 213 1.02 -1.71 11.93
CA ASN A 213 -0.37 -1.59 11.46
C ASN A 213 -0.93 -2.94 10.96
N LEU A 214 -0.13 -3.72 10.23
CA LEU A 214 -0.46 -5.09 9.81
C LEU A 214 -0.82 -5.97 11.01
N PHE A 215 0.04 -6.05 12.03
CA PHE A 215 -0.22 -6.86 13.21
C PHE A 215 -1.44 -6.38 14.00
N ARG A 216 -1.68 -5.07 14.04
CA ARG A 216 -2.91 -4.52 14.63
C ARG A 216 -4.15 -4.99 13.87
N ILE A 217 -4.15 -4.91 12.54
CA ILE A 217 -5.27 -5.38 11.69
C ILE A 217 -5.46 -6.90 11.82
N ALA A 218 -4.37 -7.66 11.86
CA ALA A 218 -4.43 -9.11 12.09
C ALA A 218 -5.11 -9.45 13.42
N HIS A 219 -4.81 -8.70 14.47
CA HIS A 219 -5.45 -8.88 15.77
C HIS A 219 -6.91 -8.40 15.78
N GLU A 220 -7.17 -7.15 15.41
CA GLU A 220 -8.48 -6.51 15.56
C GLU A 220 -9.49 -6.94 14.50
N ASN A 221 -9.08 -7.05 13.24
CA ASN A 221 -10.00 -7.33 12.13
C ASN A 221 -10.04 -8.81 11.80
N TRP A 222 -8.88 -9.48 11.82
CA TRP A 222 -8.78 -10.89 11.46
C TRP A 222 -8.94 -11.84 12.64
N GLN A 223 -8.99 -11.29 13.87
CA GLN A 223 -9.16 -12.06 15.11
C GLN A 223 -8.08 -13.13 15.29
N ILE A 224 -6.88 -12.86 14.79
CA ILE A 224 -5.73 -13.73 14.98
C ILE A 224 -5.08 -13.37 16.32
N ASP A 225 -4.83 -14.37 17.17
CA ASP A 225 -4.16 -14.14 18.45
C ASP A 225 -2.65 -13.93 18.25
N LEU A 226 -2.31 -12.75 17.77
CA LEU A 226 -0.96 -12.27 17.54
C LEU A 226 -0.84 -10.86 18.10
N ARG A 227 0.39 -10.48 18.46
CA ARG A 227 0.76 -9.10 18.78
C ARG A 227 1.95 -8.69 17.93
N SER A 228 2.09 -7.38 17.72
CA SER A 228 3.24 -6.85 16.99
C SER A 228 4.55 -7.19 17.73
N PRO A 229 5.54 -7.78 17.04
CA PRO A 229 6.86 -8.03 17.63
C PRO A 229 7.65 -6.72 17.86
N ILE A 230 7.25 -5.64 17.18
CA ILE A 230 7.84 -4.31 17.30
C ILE A 230 7.10 -3.53 18.40
N LYS A 231 7.73 -3.39 19.58
CA LYS A 231 7.18 -2.67 20.73
C LYS A 231 7.29 -1.15 20.58
N SER A 232 8.43 -0.67 20.11
CA SER A 232 8.76 0.75 20.01
C SER A 232 9.62 1.05 18.78
N LEU A 233 9.46 2.25 18.23
CA LEU A 233 10.26 2.77 17.11
C LEU A 233 11.06 4.02 17.50
N LYS A 234 11.19 4.31 18.80
CA LYS A 234 11.88 5.52 19.30
C LYS A 234 13.34 5.60 18.83
N SER A 235 14.02 4.46 18.66
CA SER A 235 15.41 4.40 18.17
C SER A 235 15.58 4.87 16.72
N LEU A 236 14.50 4.97 15.95
CA LEU A 236 14.51 5.46 14.57
C LEU A 236 13.96 6.87 14.44
N ASN A 237 13.76 7.57 15.57
CA ASN A 237 13.50 9.00 15.53
C ASN A 237 14.79 9.68 15.07
N SER A 238 14.80 10.23 13.86
CA SER A 238 15.78 11.21 13.44
C SER A 238 15.21 12.61 13.65
N ASP A 239 16.09 13.53 14.02
CA ASP A 239 15.79 14.96 13.95
C ASP A 239 15.88 15.36 12.47
N ASP A 240 14.80 15.09 11.72
CA ASP A 240 14.64 15.50 10.32
C ASP A 240 14.19 16.98 10.23
N ALA A 241 14.41 17.76 11.29
CA ALA A 241 14.16 19.20 11.29
C ALA A 241 14.98 19.85 10.18
N ARG A 242 14.31 20.62 9.32
CA ARG A 242 14.96 21.35 8.24
C ARG A 242 15.23 22.76 8.74
N ASP A 243 16.45 22.98 9.23
CA ASP A 243 16.81 24.26 9.85
C ASP A 243 17.40 25.27 8.85
N ARG A 244 17.69 24.84 7.62
CA ARG A 244 18.21 25.70 6.56
C ARG A 244 17.12 26.12 5.58
N THR A 245 17.07 27.42 5.31
CA THR A 245 16.31 28.03 4.21
C THR A 245 17.28 28.49 3.12
N LEU A 246 16.78 28.63 1.88
CA LEU A 246 17.56 29.17 0.76
C LEU A 246 17.94 30.63 1.02
N THR A 247 19.17 31.00 0.66
CA THR A 247 19.57 32.41 0.58
C THR A 247 19.00 33.05 -0.68
N GLU A 248 19.06 34.39 -0.76
CA GLU A 248 18.60 35.11 -1.94
C GLU A 248 19.51 34.87 -3.16
N GLU A 249 20.81 34.71 -2.95
CA GLU A 249 21.77 34.35 -4.01
C GLU A 249 21.47 32.97 -4.58
N GLU A 250 21.19 31.99 -3.71
CA GLU A 250 20.80 30.63 -4.13
C GLU A 250 19.47 30.64 -4.89
N TRP A 251 18.50 31.44 -4.43
CA TRP A 251 17.24 31.60 -5.13
C TRP A 251 17.43 32.22 -6.51
N ASN A 252 18.23 33.28 -6.62
CA ASN A 252 18.53 33.93 -7.89
C ASN A 252 19.25 32.99 -8.87
N ALA A 253 20.19 32.17 -8.37
CA ALA A 253 20.84 31.14 -9.17
C ALA A 253 19.82 30.08 -9.66
N ILE A 254 18.89 29.65 -8.80
CA ILE A 254 17.83 28.71 -9.17
C ILE A 254 16.93 29.32 -10.25
N VAL A 255 16.51 30.58 -10.10
CA VAL A 255 15.67 31.28 -11.06
C VAL A 255 16.37 31.41 -12.41
N ALA A 256 17.63 31.82 -12.42
CA ALA A 256 18.42 31.93 -13.66
C ALA A 256 18.51 30.58 -14.41
N GLN A 257 18.72 29.48 -13.69
CA GLN A 257 18.75 28.14 -14.27
C GLN A 257 17.37 27.63 -14.71
N LEU A 258 16.30 28.03 -14.03
CA LEU A 258 14.93 27.72 -14.46
C LEU A 258 14.62 28.40 -15.80
N ASP A 259 15.08 29.63 -16.00
CA ASP A 259 14.83 30.43 -17.20
C ASP A 259 15.74 30.06 -18.37
N ALA A 260 17.03 29.82 -18.12
CA ALA A 260 17.97 29.39 -19.16
C ALA A 260 17.81 27.91 -19.55
N GLY A 261 17.23 27.10 -18.65
CA GLY A 261 17.13 25.65 -18.82
C GLY A 261 15.97 25.19 -19.70
N ARG A 262 15.78 23.86 -19.78
CA ARG A 262 14.67 23.22 -20.51
C ARG A 262 13.40 23.10 -19.66
N THR A 263 13.22 23.95 -18.66
CA THR A 263 12.05 23.88 -17.77
C THR A 263 10.88 24.57 -18.46
N ASP A 264 9.73 23.91 -18.51
CA ASP A 264 8.51 24.53 -19.05
C ASP A 264 8.17 25.79 -18.23
N PRO A 265 7.90 26.95 -18.87
CA PRO A 265 7.69 28.22 -18.16
C PRO A 265 6.60 28.14 -17.08
N ALA A 266 5.53 27.39 -17.33
CA ALA A 266 4.48 27.22 -16.34
C ALA A 266 4.94 26.39 -15.12
N THR A 267 5.90 25.49 -15.29
CA THR A 267 6.53 24.77 -14.17
C THR A 267 7.41 25.71 -13.34
N ALA A 268 8.17 26.59 -13.98
CA ALA A 268 8.97 27.61 -13.30
C ALA A 268 8.06 28.59 -12.52
N ASP A 269 6.94 29.00 -13.11
CA ASP A 269 5.94 29.84 -12.45
C ASP A 269 5.31 29.19 -11.22
N VAL A 270 5.06 27.87 -11.25
CA VAL A 270 4.60 27.14 -10.05
C VAL A 270 5.64 27.20 -8.93
N ILE A 271 6.93 27.08 -9.26
CA ILE A 271 8.02 27.15 -8.27
C ILE A 271 8.08 28.56 -7.65
N ARG A 272 8.03 29.61 -8.49
CA ARG A 272 7.98 31.01 -8.03
C ARG A 272 6.74 31.28 -7.18
N PHE A 273 5.57 30.85 -7.64
CA PHE A 273 4.31 30.98 -6.91
C PHE A 273 4.37 30.30 -5.54
N ALA A 274 4.96 29.09 -5.46
CA ALA A 274 5.14 28.39 -4.20
C ALA A 274 6.09 29.12 -3.24
N ARG A 275 7.19 29.72 -3.75
CA ARG A 275 8.11 30.56 -2.94
C ARG A 275 7.40 31.79 -2.37
N MET A 276 6.67 32.52 -3.20
CA MET A 276 6.00 33.77 -2.80
C MET A 276 4.84 33.55 -1.80
N THR A 277 4.11 32.45 -1.93
CA THR A 277 2.87 32.23 -1.16
C THR A 277 3.01 31.22 -0.01
N ALA A 278 4.14 30.52 0.07
CA ALA A 278 4.33 29.34 0.92
C ALA A 278 3.22 28.26 0.75
N ALA A 279 2.52 28.27 -0.39
CA ALA A 279 1.54 27.25 -0.72
C ALA A 279 2.25 25.92 -1.02
N ARG A 280 1.65 24.80 -0.62
CA ARG A 280 2.25 23.50 -0.92
C ARG A 280 2.23 23.29 -2.42
N ARG A 281 3.29 22.71 -2.98
CA ARG A 281 3.39 22.30 -4.39
C ARG A 281 2.11 21.64 -4.93
N SER A 282 1.51 20.72 -4.18
CA SER A 282 0.28 20.02 -4.58
C SER A 282 -0.97 20.91 -4.58
N GLU A 283 -0.99 21.97 -3.76
CA GLU A 283 -2.03 23.00 -3.76
C GLU A 283 -1.87 23.89 -4.99
N CYS A 284 -0.64 24.34 -5.28
CA CYS A 284 -0.35 25.21 -6.43
C CYS A 284 -0.80 24.60 -7.77
N VAL A 285 -0.43 23.35 -8.06
CA VAL A 285 -0.76 22.70 -9.35
C VAL A 285 -2.26 22.38 -9.52
N LYS A 286 -3.03 22.42 -8.42
CA LYS A 286 -4.48 22.19 -8.41
C LYS A 286 -5.30 23.47 -8.55
N LEU A 287 -4.68 24.64 -8.52
CA LEU A 287 -5.38 25.91 -8.68
C LEU A 287 -6.07 25.98 -10.03
N ASP A 288 -7.34 26.37 -9.99
CA ASP A 288 -8.14 26.72 -11.16
C ASP A 288 -8.44 28.22 -11.16
N TRP A 289 -8.76 28.78 -12.32
CA TRP A 289 -9.14 30.19 -12.43
C TRP A 289 -10.32 30.55 -11.51
N ALA A 290 -11.24 29.60 -11.28
CA ALA A 290 -12.36 29.73 -10.34
C ALA A 290 -11.93 29.81 -8.86
N ASP A 291 -10.68 29.47 -8.53
CA ASP A 291 -10.11 29.61 -7.19
C ASP A 291 -9.48 30.98 -6.96
N ILE A 292 -9.30 31.80 -8.00
CA ILE A 292 -8.68 33.12 -7.92
C ILE A 292 -9.77 34.19 -7.87
N ASN A 293 -9.72 35.05 -6.85
CA ASN A 293 -10.55 36.24 -6.76
C ASN A 293 -9.68 37.48 -6.94
N PHE A 294 -9.66 38.04 -8.16
CA PHE A 294 -8.88 39.23 -8.48
C PHE A 294 -9.35 40.48 -7.72
N LYS A 295 -10.66 40.61 -7.43
CA LYS A 295 -11.21 41.75 -6.66
C LYS A 295 -10.73 41.72 -5.22
N LYS A 296 -10.80 40.55 -4.57
CA LYS A 296 -10.38 40.36 -3.19
C LYS A 296 -8.88 40.06 -3.04
N LYS A 297 -8.16 39.87 -4.16
CA LYS A 297 -6.75 39.46 -4.21
C LYS A 297 -6.48 38.20 -3.38
N THR A 298 -7.29 37.16 -3.59
CA THR A 298 -7.17 35.90 -2.84
C THR A 298 -7.14 34.68 -3.75
N ALA A 299 -6.54 33.59 -3.25
CA ALA A 299 -6.58 32.27 -3.87
C ALA A 299 -7.14 31.23 -2.89
N ARG A 300 -8.08 30.41 -3.35
CA ARG A 300 -8.65 29.28 -2.60
C ARG A 300 -7.84 28.00 -2.87
N LEU A 301 -7.15 27.50 -1.86
CA LEU A 301 -6.37 26.26 -1.93
C LEU A 301 -7.24 25.08 -1.50
N ARG A 302 -7.64 24.27 -2.48
CA ARG A 302 -8.48 23.07 -2.31
C ARG A 302 -7.67 21.85 -1.86
N GLU A 303 -8.34 20.90 -1.20
CA GLU A 303 -7.80 19.59 -0.83
C GLU A 303 -6.45 19.64 -0.09
N THR A 304 -6.32 20.54 0.88
CA THR A 304 -5.13 20.63 1.73
C THR A 304 -5.13 19.46 2.72
N LYS A 305 -4.05 18.66 2.76
CA LYS A 305 -3.92 17.57 3.75
C LYS A 305 -3.93 18.16 5.16
N ALA A 306 -4.94 17.80 5.98
CA ALA A 306 -4.94 18.14 7.40
C ALA A 306 -4.25 17.05 8.24
N LYS A 307 -3.89 17.42 9.48
CA LYS A 307 -3.19 16.56 10.46
C LYS A 307 -3.95 15.26 10.78
N ASN A 308 -5.25 15.22 10.51
CA ASN A 308 -6.16 14.09 10.84
C ASN A 308 -6.62 13.31 9.60
N GLY A 309 -5.98 13.49 8.44
CA GLY A 309 -6.37 12.81 7.21
C GLY A 309 -7.66 13.33 6.56
N LYS A 310 -8.28 14.38 7.12
CA LYS A 310 -9.33 15.16 6.47
C LYS A 310 -8.72 16.18 5.50
N TYR A 311 -9.42 16.49 4.43
CA TYR A 311 -9.06 17.59 3.55
C TYR A 311 -9.64 18.88 4.12
N ASN A 312 -8.82 19.91 4.22
CA ASN A 312 -9.26 21.26 4.55
C ASN A 312 -9.09 22.15 3.32
N GLU A 313 -9.96 23.15 3.21
CA GLU A 313 -9.78 24.25 2.27
C GLU A 313 -9.24 25.45 3.04
N ARG A 314 -8.34 26.21 2.43
CA ARG A 314 -7.90 27.49 3.00
C ARG A 314 -7.81 28.55 1.93
N VAL A 315 -8.14 29.79 2.29
CA VAL A 315 -7.97 30.95 1.43
C VAL A 315 -6.71 31.68 1.86
N ILE A 316 -5.85 32.01 0.90
CA ILE A 316 -4.64 32.80 1.13
C ILE A 316 -4.76 34.16 0.43
N PRO A 317 -4.21 35.24 1.02
CA PRO A 317 -4.05 36.50 0.32
C PRO A 317 -2.96 36.38 -0.75
N LEU A 318 -3.14 37.08 -1.87
CA LEU A 318 -2.14 37.26 -2.91
C LEU A 318 -1.54 38.67 -2.77
N THR A 319 -0.28 38.73 -2.35
CA THR A 319 0.51 39.97 -2.37
C THR A 319 0.79 40.42 -3.81
N SER A 320 1.42 41.57 -3.98
CA SER A 320 1.66 42.20 -5.29
C SER A 320 2.32 41.25 -6.30
N GLU A 321 3.41 40.58 -5.91
CA GLU A 321 4.18 39.69 -6.80
C GLU A 321 3.40 38.44 -7.28
N PRO A 322 2.84 37.58 -6.40
CA PRO A 322 2.07 36.43 -6.86
C PRO A 322 0.81 36.85 -7.60
N LEU A 323 0.18 37.97 -7.26
CA LEU A 323 -0.96 38.49 -8.01
C LEU A 323 -0.55 38.92 -9.44
N ALA A 324 0.59 39.61 -9.59
CA ALA A 324 1.11 40.01 -10.89
C ALA A 324 1.44 38.80 -11.77
N LEU A 325 2.07 37.77 -11.20
CA LEU A 325 2.33 36.50 -11.89
C LEU A 325 1.02 35.86 -12.38
N ILE A 326 0.01 35.77 -11.51
CA ILE A 326 -1.29 35.19 -11.86
C ILE A 326 -2.02 36.03 -12.91
N ALA A 327 -1.94 37.36 -12.82
CA ALA A 327 -2.56 38.27 -13.80
C ALA A 327 -1.89 38.15 -15.18
N ALA A 328 -0.56 38.12 -15.26
CA ALA A 328 0.16 37.93 -16.52
C ALA A 328 -0.22 36.60 -17.19
N ARG A 329 -0.32 35.52 -16.39
CA ARG A 329 -0.81 34.22 -16.88
C ARG A 329 -2.28 34.26 -17.29
N PHE A 330 -3.12 35.03 -16.58
CA PHE A 330 -4.51 35.19 -16.93
C PHE A 330 -4.62 35.83 -18.29
N GLU A 331 -3.95 36.96 -18.55
CA GLU A 331 -3.93 37.65 -19.84
C GLU A 331 -3.46 36.75 -20.98
N ALA A 332 -2.33 36.05 -20.79
CA ALA A 332 -1.78 35.14 -21.79
C ALA A 332 -2.61 33.86 -22.04
N SER A 333 -3.60 33.55 -21.18
CA SER A 333 -4.41 32.35 -21.32
C SER A 333 -5.55 32.53 -22.33
N GLU A 334 -5.64 31.64 -23.31
CA GLU A 334 -6.77 31.58 -24.25
C GLU A 334 -8.09 31.23 -23.54
N THR A 335 -8.02 30.43 -22.47
CA THR A 335 -9.19 29.96 -21.73
C THR A 335 -9.15 30.40 -20.28
N LYS A 336 -10.04 31.32 -19.88
CA LYS A 336 -10.17 31.79 -18.49
C LYS A 336 -10.93 30.80 -17.57
N LYS A 337 -10.93 29.50 -17.94
CA LYS A 337 -11.59 28.40 -17.24
C LYS A 337 -10.59 27.25 -17.07
N GLY A 338 -10.71 26.49 -15.99
CA GLY A 338 -9.83 25.36 -15.72
C GLY A 338 -8.51 25.74 -15.04
N PRO A 339 -7.42 24.97 -15.25
CA PRO A 339 -6.16 25.12 -14.51
C PRO A 339 -5.47 26.46 -14.74
N VAL A 340 -4.93 27.06 -13.68
CA VAL A 340 -4.07 28.26 -13.74
C VAL A 340 -2.72 27.94 -14.40
N PHE A 341 -2.14 26.80 -14.03
CA PHE A 341 -0.84 26.36 -14.52
C PHE A 341 -1.00 25.22 -15.52
N VAL A 342 -0.91 25.58 -16.79
CA VAL A 342 -0.92 24.66 -17.94
C VAL A 342 0.44 24.69 -18.62
N THR A 343 0.95 23.52 -19.00
CA THR A 343 2.19 23.41 -19.79
C THR A 343 1.99 24.03 -21.17
N SER A 344 3.10 24.22 -21.90
CA SER A 344 3.12 24.55 -23.33
C SER A 344 2.24 23.65 -24.21
N ARG A 345 1.89 22.43 -23.75
CA ARG A 345 0.99 21.48 -24.44
C ARG A 345 -0.47 21.55 -23.97
N GLY A 346 -0.85 22.59 -23.21
CA GLY A 346 -2.20 22.79 -22.71
C GLY A 346 -2.66 21.78 -21.65
N LYS A 347 -1.74 21.10 -20.96
CA LYS A 347 -2.07 20.10 -19.93
C LYS A 347 -1.76 20.64 -18.53
N ARG A 348 -2.59 20.27 -17.54
CA ARG A 348 -2.31 20.56 -16.12
C ARG A 348 -0.97 19.97 -15.70
N ILE A 349 -0.17 20.76 -15.01
CA ILE A 349 1.11 20.33 -14.44
C ILE A 349 0.88 19.29 -13.34
N ARG A 350 1.67 18.22 -13.33
CA ARG A 350 1.68 17.24 -12.24
C ARG A 350 2.61 17.73 -11.13
N ALA A 351 2.24 17.49 -9.87
CA ALA A 351 3.09 17.86 -8.74
C ALA A 351 4.50 17.28 -8.85
N ASP A 352 4.64 16.05 -9.35
CA ASP A 352 5.94 15.40 -9.52
C ASP A 352 6.84 16.11 -10.54
N THR A 353 6.27 16.68 -11.61
CA THR A 353 6.99 17.48 -12.61
C THR A 353 7.71 18.66 -11.97
N VAL A 354 7.05 19.35 -11.02
CA VAL A 354 7.63 20.47 -10.28
C VAL A 354 8.82 20.01 -9.43
N THR A 355 8.73 18.85 -8.79
CA THR A 355 9.84 18.31 -7.99
C THR A 355 11.01 17.86 -8.85
N GLN A 356 10.76 17.20 -9.98
CA GLN A 356 11.83 16.81 -10.88
C GLN A 356 12.56 18.03 -11.47
N ALA A 357 11.82 19.09 -11.81
CA ALA A 357 12.41 20.35 -12.26
C ALA A 357 13.26 20.99 -11.16
N TRP A 358 12.72 21.09 -9.94
CA TRP A 358 13.44 21.59 -8.77
C TRP A 358 14.72 20.81 -8.47
N ASP A 359 14.64 19.48 -8.42
CA ASP A 359 15.79 18.63 -8.09
C ASP A 359 16.89 18.72 -9.15
N ARG A 360 16.52 18.87 -10.43
CA ARG A 360 17.47 19.04 -11.53
C ARG A 360 18.24 20.35 -11.40
N VAL A 361 17.52 21.46 -11.21
CA VAL A 361 18.14 22.79 -11.11
C VAL A 361 18.99 22.90 -9.85
N ARG A 362 18.47 22.43 -8.70
CA ARG A 362 19.22 22.41 -7.45
C ARG A 362 20.53 21.61 -7.59
N GLY A 363 20.50 20.48 -8.29
CA GLY A 363 21.70 19.65 -8.51
C GLY A 363 22.75 20.25 -9.45
N GLN A 364 22.48 21.40 -10.08
CA GLN A 364 23.44 22.14 -10.91
C GLN A 364 24.08 23.31 -10.15
N ILE A 365 23.53 23.68 -9.00
CA ILE A 365 23.95 24.85 -8.18
C ILE A 365 24.70 24.40 -6.93
N ALA A 366 24.33 23.23 -6.39
CA ALA A 366 25.05 22.53 -5.33
C ALA A 366 26.19 21.68 -5.90
#